data_AF-A0A5S3WEL0-F1
#
_entry.id   AF-A0A5S3WEL0-F1
#
_cell.length_a   1.000
_cell.length_b   1.000
_cell.length_c   1.000
_cell.angle_alpha   90.00
_cell.angle_beta   90.00
_cell.angle_gamma   90.00
#
_symmetry.space_group_name_H-M   'P 1'
#
loop_
_entity.id
_entity.type
_entity.pdbx_description
1 polymer ?
#
loop_
_entity_poly.entity_id
_entity_poly.type
_entity_poly.pdbx_seq_one_letter_code
_entity_poly.pdbx_strand_id
1 'polypeptide(L)' 'MKFYTKLHDFYCGIDLHARILYVCILNDKGEKVVHKKIKAD' A
#
# COMPACT_ATOMS: atom_id res chain seq x y z
N MET A 1 -8.21 8.04 -24.25
CA MET A 1 -7.57 7.72 -22.95
C MET A 1 -7.95 6.29 -22.59
N LYS A 2 -7.01 5.43 -22.20
CA LYS A 2 -7.32 4.05 -21.79
C LYS A 2 -7.40 4.03 -20.27
N PHE A 3 -8.59 3.80 -19.72
CA PHE A 3 -8.80 3.69 -18.29
C PHE A 3 -8.63 2.25 -17.83
N TYR A 4 -7.96 2.08 -16.70
CA TYR A 4 -7.88 0.79 -16.04
C TYR A 4 -9.18 0.56 -15.26
N THR A 5 -9.98 -0.42 -15.68
CA THR A 5 -11.31 -0.70 -15.11
C THR A 5 -11.36 -1.93 -14.22
N LYS A 6 -10.23 -2.63 -14.05
CA LYS A 6 -10.18 -3.79 -13.18
C LYS A 6 -10.03 -3.35 -11.72
N LEU A 7 -10.84 -3.96 -10.86
CA LEU A 7 -10.69 -3.85 -9.42
C LEU A 7 -9.65 -4.86 -8.96
N HIS A 8 -8.85 -4.49 -7.97
CA HIS A 8 -7.92 -5.40 -7.29
C HIS A 8 -8.43 -5.67 -5.88
N ASP A 9 -8.27 -6.90 -5.41
CA ASP A 9 -8.67 -7.28 -4.05
C ASP A 9 -7.84 -6.56 -2.97
N PHE A 10 -6.61 -6.15 -3.32
CA PHE A 10 -5.70 -5.45 -2.42
C PHE A 10 -4.98 -4.29 -3.10
N TYR A 11 -4.82 -3.20 -2.33
CA TYR A 11 -4.08 -2.00 -2.71
C TYR A 11 -2.94 -1.75 -1.74
N CYS A 12 -1.72 -1.60 -2.26
CA CYS A 12 -0.52 -1.32 -1.47
C CYS A 12 -0.12 0.16 -1.60
N GLY A 13 -0.06 0.86 -0.46
CA GLY A 13 0.54 2.18 -0.31
C GLY A 13 1.90 2.07 0.35
N ILE A 14 2.89 2.74 -0.22
CA ILE A 14 4.26 2.79 0.29
C ILE A 14 4.59 4.25 0.57
N ASP A 15 5.02 4.53 1.80
CA ASP A 15 5.61 5.81 2.17
C ASP A 15 7.09 5.59 2.49
N LEU A 16 7.94 6.18 1.66
CA LEU A 16 9.38 6.07 1.77
C LEU A 16 9.94 7.35 2.39
N HIS A 17 10.41 7.21 3.63
CA HIS A 17 11.20 8.21 4.32
C HIS A 17 12.67 7.76 4.37
N ALA A 18 13.61 8.70 4.51
CA ALA A 18 15.05 8.50 4.27
C ALA A 18 15.71 7.20 4.82
N ARG A 19 15.20 6.63 5.92
CA ARG A 19 15.64 5.34 6.47
C ARG A 19 14.50 4.45 6.94
N ILE A 20 13.27 4.76 6.54
CA ILE A 20 12.06 4.13 7.04
C ILE A 20 11.09 3.96 5.88
N LEU A 21 10.65 2.74 5.67
CA LEU A 21 9.60 2.39 4.73
C LEU A 21 8.34 2.04 5.51
N TYR A 22 7.26 2.78 5.30
CA TYR A 22 5.93 2.39 5.75
C TYR A 22 5.21 1.69 4.61
N VAL A 23 4.72 0.48 4.88
CA VAL A 23 3.91 -0.29 3.95
C VAL A 23 2.52 -0.41 4.53
N CYS A 24 1.51 -0.04 3.75
CA CYS A 24 0.10 -0.15 4.09
C CYS A 24 -0.62 -0.95 3.01
N ILE A 25 -1.34 -2.01 3.38
CA ILE A 25 -2.19 -2.77 2.46
C ILE A 25 -3.64 -2.59 2.88
N LEU A 26 -4.47 -2.17 1.94
CA LEU A 26 -5.91 -2.07 2.06
C LEU A 26 -6.59 -3.19 1.27
N ASN A 27 -7.74 -3.68 1.73
CA ASN A 27 -8.62 -4.51 0.90
C ASN A 27 -9.48 -3.65 -0.04
N ASP A 28 -10.28 -4.30 -0.87
CA ASP A 28 -11.26 -3.68 -1.79
C ASP A 28 -12.26 -2.74 -1.08
N LYS A 29 -12.55 -2.99 0.19
CA LYS A 29 -13.42 -2.17 1.04
C LYS A 29 -12.70 -0.99 1.70
N GLY A 30 -11.40 -0.83 1.47
CA GLY A 30 -10.59 0.22 2.07
C GLY A 30 -10.16 -0.05 3.52
N GLU A 31 -10.38 -1.26 4.03
CA GLU A 31 -9.95 -1.65 5.38
C GLU A 31 -8.46 -1.97 5.40
N LYS A 32 -7.78 -1.53 6.46
CA LYS A 32 -6.34 -1.75 6.64
C LYS A 32 -6.07 -3.20 7.06
N VAL A 33 -5.50 -3.97 6.14
CA VAL A 33 -5.10 -5.38 6.35
C VAL A 33 -3.68 -5.46 6.90
N VAL A 34 -2.76 -4.64 6.36
CA VAL A 34 -1.37 -4.58 6.82
C VAL A 34 -0.97 -3.14 7.02
N HIS A 35 -0.27 -2.86 8.10
CA HIS A 35 0.46 -1.62 8.27
C HIS A 35 1.75 -1.89 9.04
N LYS A 36 2.88 -1.72 8.36
CA LYS A 36 4.20 -2.03 8.92
C LYS A 36 5.18 -0.91 8.67
N LYS A 37 6.03 -0.69 9.66
CA LYS A 37 7.21 0.17 9.59
C LYS A 37 8.43 -0.72 9.45
N ILE A 38 9.15 -0.58 8.34
CA ILE A 38 10.38 -1.31 8.04
C ILE A 38 11.52 -0.29 8.09
N LYS A 39 12.58 -0.59 8.85
CA LYS A 39 13.77 0.25 8.91
C LYS A 39 14.73 -0.16 7.81
N ALA A 40 15.45 0.80 7.24
CA ALA A 40 16.62 0.50 6.44
C ALA A 40 17.78 0.19 7.41
N ASP A 41 18.27 -1.05 7.35
CA ASP A 41 19.49 -1.47 8.05
C ASP A 41 20.71 -0.68 7.52
#